data_AF-A0A954GSJ5-F1
#
_entry.id   AF-A0A954GSJ5-F1
#
_cell.length_a   1.000
_cell.length_b   1.000
_cell.length_c   1.000
_cell.angle_alpha   90.00
_cell.angle_beta   90.00
_cell.angle_gamma   90.00
#
_symmetry.space_group_name_H-M   'P 1'
#
loop_
_entity.id
_entity.type
_entity.pdbx_description
1 polymer ?
#
loop_
_entity_poly.entity_id
_entity_poly.type
_entity_poly.pdbx_seq_one_letter_code
_entity_poly.pdbx_strand_id
1 'polypeptide(L)'
;RIAMSTDHPNGGSFLAYPEIIALLMDRGRRQDMIASLPEGLRTRCTLPDLDREYTLYEIAIITRASPARILGLTNKGHLGEGADADITIYQPEDDIQRMFELPRYVIRRGEVIVDNGELKASPDGRLLHVEPGFDDECVPDIQQWFEENYTIRFRNYPVDLSYLHEHEIIRCE
;
A
#
# COMPACT_ATOMS: atom_id res chain seq x y z
N ARG A 1 -15.01 -0.70 3.64
CA ARG A 1 -13.84 0.19 3.47
C ARG A 1 -13.04 -0.35 2.29
N ILE A 2 -12.56 0.49 1.37
CA ILE A 2 -11.85 0.06 0.15
C ILE A 2 -10.42 0.60 0.22
N ALA A 3 -9.46 -0.25 -0.11
CA ALA A 3 -8.06 0.09 -0.34
C ALA A 3 -7.70 -0.28 -1.79
N MET A 4 -6.96 0.58 -2.48
CA MET A 4 -6.52 0.33 -3.86
C MET A 4 -5.28 -0.58 -3.87
N SER A 5 -5.32 -1.63 -4.68
CA SER A 5 -4.20 -2.56 -4.89
C SER A 5 -4.28 -3.17 -6.28
N THR A 6 -3.12 -3.47 -6.89
CA THR A 6 -3.02 -4.30 -8.10
C THR A 6 -2.68 -5.76 -7.78
N ASP A 7 -2.64 -6.14 -6.50
CA ASP A 7 -2.11 -7.43 -6.05
C ASP A 7 -0.73 -7.71 -6.68
N HIS A 8 0.19 -6.75 -6.53
CA HIS A 8 1.44 -6.79 -7.27
C HIS A 8 2.30 -8.03 -6.93
N PRO A 9 2.84 -8.76 -7.94
CA PRO A 9 2.69 -8.54 -9.38
C PRO A 9 1.55 -9.32 -10.07
N ASN A 10 0.75 -10.12 -9.33
CA ASN A 10 -0.28 -11.02 -9.85
C ASN A 10 -1.35 -10.32 -10.70
N GLY A 11 -1.95 -9.24 -10.18
CA GLY A 11 -3.01 -8.50 -10.88
C GLY A 11 -2.49 -7.38 -11.77
N GLY A 12 -1.24 -6.94 -11.56
CA GLY A 12 -0.58 -5.91 -12.34
C GLY A 12 0.58 -5.24 -11.61
N SER A 13 1.38 -4.47 -12.36
CA SER A 13 2.47 -3.67 -11.79
C SER A 13 1.91 -2.56 -10.89
N PHE A 14 2.54 -2.30 -9.73
CA PHE A 14 2.19 -1.12 -8.92
C PHE A 14 2.44 0.20 -9.67
N LEU A 15 3.26 0.16 -10.74
CA LEU A 15 3.46 1.28 -11.65
C LEU A 15 2.18 1.68 -12.40
N ALA A 16 1.14 0.84 -12.41
CA ALA A 16 -0.15 1.15 -13.01
C ALA A 16 -1.06 2.01 -12.11
N TYR A 17 -0.68 2.29 -10.85
CA TYR A 17 -1.52 3.10 -9.96
C TYR A 17 -1.91 4.47 -10.53
N PRO A 18 -1.02 5.25 -11.17
CA PRO A 18 -1.40 6.53 -11.77
C PRO A 18 -2.44 6.39 -12.88
N GLU A 19 -2.34 5.37 -13.74
CA GLU A 19 -3.33 5.08 -14.79
C GLU A 19 -4.69 4.70 -14.19
N ILE A 20 -4.69 3.83 -13.17
CA ILE A 20 -5.92 3.42 -12.46
C ILE A 20 -6.58 4.64 -11.80
N ILE A 21 -5.79 5.52 -11.17
CA ILE A 21 -6.31 6.76 -10.59
C ILE A 21 -6.94 7.64 -11.68
N ALA A 22 -6.26 7.82 -12.82
CA ALA A 22 -6.79 8.61 -13.93
C ALA A 22 -8.11 8.03 -14.47
N LEU A 23 -8.23 6.70 -14.60
CA LEU A 23 -9.48 6.03 -14.99
C LEU A 23 -10.59 6.22 -13.94
N LEU A 24 -10.26 6.22 -12.64
CA LEU A 24 -11.26 6.47 -11.60
C LEU A 24 -11.75 7.92 -11.60
N MET A 25 -10.87 8.87 -11.91
CA MET A 25 -11.14 10.31 -11.88
C MET A 25 -11.73 10.87 -13.18
N ASP A 26 -11.55 10.20 -14.32
CA ASP A 26 -11.99 10.68 -15.64
C ASP A 26 -12.85 9.62 -16.35
N ARG A 27 -14.14 9.93 -16.48
CA ARG A 27 -15.13 9.12 -17.19
C ARG A 27 -14.86 9.07 -18.68
N GLY A 28 -14.45 10.17 -19.30
CA GLY A 28 -14.12 10.20 -20.72
C GLY A 28 -12.99 9.22 -21.03
N ARG A 29 -11.93 9.27 -20.23
CA ARG A 29 -10.81 8.33 -20.31
C ARG A 29 -11.26 6.87 -20.13
N ARG A 30 -12.16 6.58 -19.19
CA ARG A 30 -12.76 5.23 -19.06
C ARG A 30 -13.54 4.82 -20.30
N GLN A 31 -14.33 5.71 -20.87
CA GLN A 31 -15.14 5.40 -22.05
C GLN A 31 -14.26 5.09 -23.26
N ASP A 32 -13.18 5.85 -23.46
CA ASP A 32 -12.20 5.59 -24.50
C ASP A 32 -11.52 4.22 -24.32
N MET A 33 -11.13 3.90 -23.07
CA MET A 33 -10.58 2.58 -22.74
C MET A 33 -11.59 1.46 -23.03
N ILE A 34 -12.84 1.59 -22.58
CA ILE A 34 -13.91 0.61 -22.80
C ILE A 34 -14.20 0.43 -24.29
N ALA A 35 -14.11 1.50 -25.09
CA ALA A 35 -14.30 1.43 -26.54
C ALA A 35 -13.23 0.58 -27.25
N SER A 36 -12.03 0.44 -26.65
CA SER A 36 -10.98 -0.45 -27.15
C SER A 36 -11.16 -1.93 -26.79
N LEU A 37 -12.07 -2.24 -25.85
CA LEU A 37 -12.30 -3.59 -25.33
C LEU A 37 -13.33 -4.38 -26.16
N PRO A 38 -13.34 -5.73 -26.07
CA PRO A 38 -14.30 -6.56 -26.79
C PRO A 38 -15.76 -6.23 -26.45
N GLU A 39 -16.64 -6.22 -27.46
CA GLU A 39 -18.07 -5.86 -27.30
C GLU A 39 -18.79 -6.69 -26.23
N GLY A 40 -18.40 -7.96 -26.07
CA GLY A 40 -18.95 -8.87 -25.07
C GLY A 40 -18.76 -8.43 -23.61
N LEU A 41 -17.89 -7.44 -23.35
CA LEU A 41 -17.76 -6.84 -22.01
C LEU A 41 -19.02 -6.07 -21.60
N ARG A 42 -19.68 -5.39 -22.56
CA ARG A 42 -20.86 -4.55 -22.29
C ARG A 42 -22.06 -5.35 -21.78
N THR A 43 -22.13 -6.63 -22.12
CA THR A 43 -23.20 -7.53 -21.66
C THR A 43 -22.87 -8.25 -20.34
N ARG A 44 -21.64 -8.11 -19.83
CA ARG A 44 -21.12 -8.85 -18.67
C ARG A 44 -20.70 -7.96 -17.51
N CYS A 45 -20.66 -6.64 -17.69
CA CYS A 45 -20.22 -5.68 -16.68
C CYS A 45 -21.02 -4.38 -16.79
N THR A 46 -21.37 -3.78 -15.65
CA THR A 46 -22.08 -2.49 -15.56
C THR A 46 -21.14 -1.28 -15.61
N LEU A 47 -19.82 -1.50 -15.73
CA LEU A 47 -18.83 -0.42 -15.78
C LEU A 47 -19.12 0.65 -16.85
N PRO A 48 -19.62 0.30 -18.07
CA PRO A 48 -19.99 1.30 -19.06
C PRO A 48 -21.12 2.25 -18.63
N ASP A 49 -21.98 1.81 -17.70
CA ASP A 49 -23.13 2.58 -17.22
C ASP A 49 -22.79 3.47 -16.02
N LEU A 50 -21.57 3.39 -15.49
CA LEU A 50 -21.13 4.16 -14.33
C LEU A 50 -20.56 5.52 -14.72
N ASP A 51 -21.35 6.56 -14.41
CA ASP A 51 -20.96 7.95 -14.67
C ASP A 51 -20.16 8.61 -13.53
N ARG A 52 -20.05 7.94 -12.38
CA ARG A 52 -19.34 8.48 -11.22
C ARG A 52 -17.83 8.64 -11.50
N GLU A 53 -17.29 9.74 -11.03
CA GLU A 53 -15.85 10.02 -10.98
C GLU A 53 -15.42 10.17 -9.53
N TYR A 54 -14.20 9.71 -9.23
CA TYR A 54 -13.59 9.89 -7.91
C TYR A 54 -13.01 11.30 -7.80
N THR A 55 -13.21 11.92 -6.64
CA THR A 55 -12.53 13.15 -6.23
C THR A 55 -11.12 12.86 -5.73
N LEU A 56 -10.24 13.88 -5.71
CA LEU A 56 -8.92 13.77 -5.07
C LEU A 56 -9.01 13.32 -3.61
N TYR A 57 -10.06 13.73 -2.90
CA TYR A 57 -10.30 13.32 -1.51
C TYR A 57 -10.58 11.81 -1.41
N GLU A 58 -11.40 11.26 -2.31
CA GLU A 58 -11.66 9.81 -2.36
C GLU A 58 -10.42 9.03 -2.78
N ILE A 59 -9.61 9.56 -3.70
CA ILE A 59 -8.30 8.99 -4.04
C ILE A 59 -7.41 8.94 -2.80
N ALA A 60 -7.27 10.04 -2.06
CA ALA A 60 -6.50 10.07 -0.81
C ALA A 60 -7.02 9.05 0.21
N ILE A 61 -8.35 8.84 0.28
CA ILE A 61 -8.94 7.82 1.14
C ILE A 61 -8.49 6.41 0.74
N ILE A 62 -8.70 5.99 -0.52
CA ILE A 62 -8.45 4.60 -0.92
C ILE A 62 -6.97 4.24 -1.00
N THR A 63 -6.09 5.24 -1.09
CA THR A 63 -4.65 5.04 -1.25
C THR A 63 -3.84 5.29 0.01
N ARG A 64 -4.33 6.11 0.96
CA ARG A 64 -3.59 6.49 2.18
C ARG A 64 -4.39 6.17 3.45
N ALA A 65 -5.55 6.81 3.63
CA ALA A 65 -6.27 6.72 4.90
C ALA A 65 -6.89 5.34 5.17
N SER A 66 -7.50 4.70 4.17
CA SER A 66 -8.09 3.36 4.30
C SER A 66 -7.03 2.29 4.55
N PRO A 67 -5.93 2.19 3.77
CA PRO A 67 -4.85 1.24 4.07
C PRO A 67 -4.28 1.39 5.49
N ALA A 68 -3.94 2.61 5.92
CA ALA A 68 -3.39 2.85 7.26
C ALA A 68 -4.35 2.40 8.37
N ARG A 69 -5.66 2.72 8.24
CA ARG A 69 -6.68 2.30 9.21
C ARG A 69 -6.93 0.79 9.22
N ILE A 70 -6.85 0.13 8.07
CA ILE A 70 -7.00 -1.35 7.98
C ILE A 70 -5.84 -2.03 8.70
N LEU A 71 -4.64 -1.46 8.63
CA LEU A 71 -3.42 -1.96 9.27
C LEU A 71 -3.23 -1.52 10.73
N GLY A 72 -4.15 -0.71 11.30
CA GLY A 72 -4.02 -0.20 12.67
C GLY A 72 -2.92 0.87 12.86
N LEU A 73 -2.42 1.47 11.78
CA LEU A 73 -1.32 2.44 11.84
C LEU A 73 -1.86 3.85 12.15
N THR A 74 -1.93 4.18 13.44
CA THR A 74 -2.53 5.44 13.91
C THR A 74 -1.76 6.69 13.49
N ASN A 75 -0.45 6.60 13.29
CA ASN A 75 0.41 7.74 12.93
C ASN A 75 0.61 7.87 11.41
N LYS A 76 -0.09 7.07 10.60
CA LYS A 76 0.05 7.00 9.14
C LYS A 76 -1.26 7.34 8.42
N GLY A 77 -1.14 7.77 7.18
CA GLY A 77 -2.31 7.97 6.29
C GLY A 77 -3.13 9.23 6.58
N HIS A 78 -2.62 10.16 7.38
CA HIS A 78 -3.19 11.49 7.62
C HIS A 78 -2.10 12.55 7.82
N LEU A 79 -2.50 13.83 7.81
CA LEU A 79 -1.62 14.99 7.98
C LEU A 79 -1.87 15.79 9.27
N GLY A 80 -2.74 15.29 10.15
CA GLY A 80 -2.97 15.89 11.48
C GLY A 80 -1.75 15.80 12.39
N GLU A 81 -1.73 16.62 13.44
CA GLU A 81 -0.69 16.61 14.48
C GLU A 81 -0.50 15.20 15.06
N GLY A 82 0.76 14.80 15.26
CA GLY A 82 1.14 13.46 15.74
C GLY A 82 1.36 12.42 14.63
N ALA A 83 1.03 12.72 13.37
CA ALA A 83 1.42 11.88 12.23
C ALA A 83 2.93 11.87 12.02
N ASP A 84 3.44 10.77 11.47
CA ASP A 84 4.76 10.78 10.85
C ASP A 84 4.75 11.75 9.66
N ALA A 85 5.82 12.52 9.49
CA ALA A 85 5.98 13.48 8.40
C ALA A 85 6.27 12.79 7.05
N ASP A 86 5.36 11.91 6.63
CA ASP A 86 5.34 11.21 5.35
C ASP A 86 4.35 11.89 4.41
N ILE A 87 4.87 12.71 3.50
CA ILE A 87 4.07 13.64 2.70
C ILE A 87 4.46 13.50 1.23
N THR A 88 3.46 13.30 0.37
CA THR A 88 3.65 13.38 -1.08
C THR A 88 2.98 14.64 -1.61
N ILE A 89 3.74 15.47 -2.31
CA ILE A 89 3.26 16.72 -2.91
C ILE A 89 3.25 16.53 -4.43
N TYR A 90 2.09 16.73 -5.03
CA TYR A 90 1.89 16.69 -6.47
C TYR A 90 1.72 18.10 -7.01
N GLN A 91 2.39 18.41 -8.12
CA GLN A 91 2.14 19.64 -8.87
C GLN A 91 0.84 19.45 -9.66
N PRO A 92 -0.17 20.33 -9.54
CA PRO A 92 -1.38 20.21 -10.35
C PRO A 92 -1.07 20.20 -11.85
N GLU A 93 -1.61 19.21 -12.56
CA GLU A 93 -1.57 19.09 -14.02
C GLU A 93 -2.94 18.68 -14.55
N ASP A 94 -3.25 19.03 -15.80
CA ASP A 94 -4.49 18.61 -16.47
C ASP A 94 -4.48 17.09 -16.75
N ASP A 95 -3.30 16.52 -17.05
CA ASP A 95 -3.13 15.07 -17.18
C ASP A 95 -2.96 14.44 -15.79
N ILE A 96 -4.06 13.89 -15.27
CA ILE A 96 -4.12 13.23 -13.96
C ILE A 96 -3.13 12.07 -13.85
N GLN A 97 -2.93 11.30 -14.93
CA GLN A 97 -1.99 10.18 -14.88
C GLN A 97 -0.58 10.71 -14.66
N ARG A 98 -0.16 11.68 -15.47
CA ARG A 98 1.17 12.31 -15.35
C ARG A 98 1.38 12.97 -13.99
N MET A 99 0.36 13.65 -13.45
CA MET A 99 0.40 14.23 -12.11
C MET A 99 0.76 13.19 -11.04
N PHE A 100 0.18 11.97 -11.10
CA PHE A 100 0.44 10.93 -10.10
C PHE A 100 1.70 10.08 -10.38
N GLU A 101 2.22 10.07 -11.61
CA GLU A 101 3.48 9.41 -11.96
C GLU A 101 4.71 10.14 -11.38
N LEU A 102 4.69 11.47 -11.38
CA LEU A 102 5.85 12.30 -11.03
C LEU A 102 5.52 13.27 -9.88
N PRO A 103 5.64 12.83 -8.61
CA PRO A 103 5.47 13.73 -7.49
C PRO A 103 6.54 14.83 -7.49
N ARG A 104 6.12 16.05 -7.14
CA ARG A 104 7.02 17.19 -7.00
C ARG A 104 7.94 17.02 -5.79
N TYR A 105 7.39 16.55 -4.66
CA TYR A 105 8.18 16.17 -3.49
C TYR A 105 7.65 14.89 -2.87
N VAL A 106 8.56 14.06 -2.35
CA VAL A 106 8.23 13.02 -1.38
C VAL A 106 9.07 13.27 -0.15
N ILE A 107 8.40 13.51 0.97
CA ILE A 107 8.99 13.69 2.29
C ILE A 107 8.74 12.41 3.07
N ARG A 108 9.78 11.86 3.69
CA ARG A 108 9.72 10.68 4.55
C ARG A 108 10.28 11.05 5.90
N ARG A 109 9.48 10.95 6.97
CA ARG A 109 9.86 11.32 8.34
C ARG A 109 10.56 12.69 8.44
N GLY A 110 10.13 13.66 7.63
CA GLY A 110 10.69 15.02 7.60
C GLY A 110 11.90 15.22 6.68
N GLU A 111 12.40 14.17 6.01
CA GLU A 111 13.48 14.25 5.03
C GLU A 111 12.93 14.22 3.60
N VAL A 112 13.41 15.11 2.72
CA VAL A 112 13.05 15.10 1.29
C VAL A 112 13.81 13.97 0.59
N ILE A 113 13.11 12.91 0.20
CA ILE A 113 13.70 11.76 -0.50
C ILE A 113 13.50 11.83 -2.02
N VAL A 114 12.48 12.55 -2.50
CA VAL A 114 12.26 12.82 -3.93
C VAL A 114 12.03 14.31 -4.12
N ASP A 115 12.67 14.89 -5.14
CA ASP A 115 12.43 16.24 -5.62
C ASP A 115 12.34 16.22 -7.15
N ASN A 116 11.20 16.66 -7.68
CA ASN A 116 10.89 16.73 -9.09
C ASN A 116 11.06 15.39 -9.83
N GLY A 117 10.54 14.31 -9.24
CA GLY A 117 10.65 12.94 -9.78
C GLY A 117 12.03 12.30 -9.61
N GLU A 118 13.04 13.01 -9.10
CA GLU A 118 14.38 12.47 -8.88
C GLU A 118 14.59 12.02 -7.42
N LEU A 119 15.13 10.83 -7.23
CA LEU A 119 15.52 10.32 -5.92
C LEU A 119 16.74 11.08 -5.40
N LYS A 120 16.61 11.74 -4.24
CA LYS A 120 17.67 12.52 -3.59
C LYS A 120 18.34 11.77 -2.44
N ALA A 121 17.58 10.93 -1.75
CA ALA A 121 18.07 10.10 -0.65
C ALA A 121 17.34 8.75 -0.64
N SER A 122 18.00 7.72 -0.13
CA SER A 122 17.43 6.38 0.04
C SER A 122 17.72 5.85 1.45
N PRO A 123 17.19 6.50 2.51
CA PRO A 123 17.38 6.03 3.88
C PRO A 123 16.69 4.68 4.11
N ASP A 124 17.22 3.88 5.03
CA ASP A 124 16.68 2.55 5.35
C ASP A 124 15.25 2.63 5.93
N GLY A 125 14.47 1.59 5.64
CA GLY A 125 13.11 1.39 6.14
C GLY A 125 13.06 1.18 7.66
N ARG A 126 11.87 1.38 8.24
CA ARG A 126 11.56 0.82 9.57
C ARG A 126 10.65 -0.39 9.38
N LEU A 127 11.02 -1.52 9.97
CA LEU A 127 10.20 -2.72 9.97
C LEU A 127 9.14 -2.62 11.08
N LEU A 128 7.88 -2.80 10.72
CA LEU A 128 6.77 -2.83 11.69
C LEU A 128 6.37 -4.29 11.90
N HIS A 129 6.27 -4.72 13.16
CA HIS A 129 5.77 -6.05 13.50
C HIS A 129 4.89 -5.99 14.73
N VAL A 130 4.15 -7.07 14.98
CA VAL A 130 3.36 -7.24 16.20
C VAL A 130 4.01 -8.31 17.07
N GLU A 131 3.81 -8.21 18.38
CA GLU A 131 4.25 -9.21 19.35
C GLU A 131 3.09 -9.54 20.29
N PRO A 132 2.06 -10.26 19.79
CA PRO A 132 0.97 -10.69 20.64
C PRO A 132 1.50 -11.70 21.67
N GLY A 133 0.97 -11.62 22.90
CA GLY A 133 1.18 -12.68 23.87
C GLY A 133 0.62 -14.01 23.34
N PHE A 134 1.27 -15.11 23.71
CA PHE A 134 0.85 -16.47 23.40
C PHE A 134 0.97 -17.36 24.64
N ASP A 135 0.38 -18.55 24.57
CA ASP A 135 0.44 -19.53 25.66
C ASP A 135 1.71 -20.38 25.53
N ASP A 136 2.64 -20.21 26.48
CA ASP A 136 3.90 -20.95 26.54
C ASP A 136 3.68 -22.47 26.71
N GLU A 137 2.55 -22.90 27.26
CA GLU A 137 2.23 -24.33 27.42
C GLU A 137 2.04 -25.04 26.07
N CYS A 138 1.77 -24.29 25.00
CA CYS A 138 1.63 -24.83 23.64
C CYS A 138 2.98 -25.13 22.97
N VAL A 139 4.07 -24.50 23.42
CA VAL A 139 5.39 -24.55 22.75
C VAL A 139 5.97 -25.96 22.70
N PRO A 140 5.93 -26.79 23.77
CA PRO A 140 6.45 -28.15 23.72
C PRO A 140 5.76 -29.04 22.67
N ASP A 141 4.43 -28.95 22.55
CA ASP A 141 3.66 -29.72 21.57
C ASP A 141 4.00 -29.30 20.13
N ILE A 142 4.11 -27.98 19.90
CA ILE A 142 4.55 -27.44 18.61
C ILE A 142 5.97 -27.89 18.29
N GLN A 143 6.88 -27.85 19.26
CA GLN A 143 8.26 -28.28 19.07
C GLN A 143 8.34 -29.76 18.71
N GLN A 144 7.61 -30.63 19.42
CA GLN A 144 7.58 -32.06 19.13
C GLN A 144 7.09 -32.31 17.71
N TRP A 145 5.92 -31.74 17.34
CA TRP A 145 5.38 -31.87 16.00
C TRP A 145 6.35 -31.35 14.94
N PHE A 146 7.01 -30.23 15.20
CA PHE A 146 7.97 -29.64 14.27
C PHE A 146 9.17 -30.57 14.06
N GLU A 147 9.75 -31.13 15.11
CA GLU A 147 10.91 -32.03 15.02
C GLU A 147 10.60 -33.35 14.32
N GLU A 148 9.35 -33.82 14.36
CA GLU A 148 8.89 -35.01 13.64
C GLU A 148 8.65 -34.75 12.14
N ASN A 149 8.33 -33.51 11.74
CA ASN A 149 7.83 -33.20 10.40
C ASN A 149 8.72 -32.25 9.56
N TYR A 150 9.63 -31.51 10.18
CA TYR A 150 10.50 -30.54 9.50
C TYR A 150 11.94 -31.05 9.30
N THR A 151 12.63 -30.45 8.35
CA THR A 151 14.03 -30.77 8.01
C THR A 151 15.06 -29.91 8.73
N ILE A 152 14.63 -28.96 9.56
CA ILE A 152 15.49 -28.12 10.41
C ILE A 152 15.11 -28.30 11.88
N ARG A 153 16.00 -27.89 12.79
CA ARG A 153 15.71 -27.92 14.23
C ARG A 153 14.78 -26.75 14.61
N PHE A 154 13.82 -26.99 15.48
CA PHE A 154 12.86 -25.99 15.95
C PHE A 154 13.53 -24.69 16.42
N ARG A 155 14.61 -24.79 17.19
CA ARG A 155 15.39 -23.62 17.67
C ARG A 155 15.98 -22.72 16.58
N ASN A 156 16.06 -23.19 15.33
CA ASN A 156 16.57 -22.43 14.18
C ASN A 156 15.43 -21.82 13.34
N TYR A 157 14.17 -22.08 13.69
CA TYR A 157 13.00 -21.59 12.95
C TYR A 157 12.62 -20.14 13.29
N PRO A 158 12.68 -19.67 14.56
CA PRO A 158 12.39 -18.28 14.88
C PRO A 158 13.35 -17.32 14.18
N VAL A 159 12.83 -16.18 13.73
CA VAL A 159 13.64 -15.07 13.24
C VAL A 159 14.22 -14.33 14.43
N ASP A 160 15.54 -14.35 14.57
CA ASP A 160 16.23 -13.64 15.65
C ASP A 160 16.15 -12.11 15.47
N LEU A 161 16.09 -11.38 16.59
CA LEU A 161 16.00 -9.91 16.57
C LEU A 161 17.21 -9.26 15.88
N SER A 162 18.37 -9.92 15.82
CA SER A 162 19.55 -9.42 15.09
C SER A 162 19.36 -9.34 13.58
N TYR A 163 18.36 -10.04 13.01
CA TYR A 163 17.98 -9.89 11.60
C TYR A 163 17.09 -8.67 11.36
N LEU A 164 16.52 -8.08 12.42
CA LEU A 164 15.71 -6.89 12.32
C LEU A 164 16.62 -5.66 12.40
N HIS A 165 16.58 -4.82 11.37
CA HIS A 165 17.21 -3.49 11.39
C HIS A 165 16.39 -2.53 12.27
N GLU A 166 16.27 -1.26 11.90
CA GLU A 166 15.36 -0.35 12.60
C GLU A 166 13.94 -0.95 12.58
N HIS A 167 13.38 -1.25 13.75
CA HIS A 167 12.10 -1.92 13.90
C HIS A 167 11.26 -1.31 15.02
N GLU A 168 9.94 -1.50 14.94
CA GLU A 168 8.97 -1.01 15.91
C GLU A 168 7.87 -2.06 16.13
N ILE A 169 7.58 -2.31 17.40
CA ILE A 169 6.48 -3.17 17.83
C ILE A 169 5.20 -2.33 17.80
N ILE A 170 4.27 -2.71 16.93
CA ILE A 170 2.92 -2.17 16.88
C ILE A 170 2.06 -2.96 17.87
N ARG A 171 1.41 -2.26 18.80
CA ARG A 171 0.50 -2.88 19.76
C ARG A 171 -0.78 -3.33 19.05
N CYS A 172 -1.19 -4.56 19.31
CA CYS A 172 -2.52 -5.05 18.96
C CYS A 172 -3.48 -4.58 20.06
N GLU A 173 -4.24 -3.52 19.80
CA GLU A 173 -5.37 -3.10 20.65
C GLU A 173 -6.69 -3.74 20.19
#